data_AF-I4DPW1-F1
#
_entry.id   AF-I4DPW1-F1
#
_cell.length_a   1.000
_cell.length_b   1.000
_cell.length_c   1.000
_cell.angle_alpha   90.00
_cell.angle_beta   90.00
_cell.angle_gamma   90.00
#
_symmetry.space_group_name_H-M   'P 1'
#
loop_
_entity.id
_entity.type
_entity.pdbx_description
1 polymer ?
#
loop_
_entity_poly.entity_id
_entity_poly.type
_entity_poly.pdbx_seq_one_letter_code
_entity_poly.pdbx_strand_id
1 'polypeptide(L)'
;MEQIRRIMRPTDVPDTGLLCDLLWSDPDKDVQGWGENDRGVSFTFGPDVVSKFLNRHDLDLICRAHQVVEDGYEFFAKRQLVTLFSAPNYCGEFDNAGGMMS
;
A
#
# COMPACT_ATOMS: atom_id res chain seq x y z
N MET A 1 -10.24 6.82 10.46
CA MET A 1 -8.99 7.02 11.25
C MET A 1 -9.09 6.55 12.71
N GLU A 2 -10.19 6.80 13.42
CA GLU A 2 -10.30 6.41 14.84
C GLU A 2 -10.12 4.90 15.12
N GLN A 3 -10.55 4.04 14.19
CA GLN A 3 -10.36 2.59 14.28
C GLN A 3 -8.88 2.20 14.42
N ILE A 4 -7.97 2.90 13.73
CA ILE A 4 -6.52 2.64 13.81
C ILE A 4 -5.97 3.05 15.17
N ARG A 5 -6.40 4.20 15.70
CA ARG A 5 -5.96 4.72 17.01
C ARG A 5 -6.36 3.82 18.18
N ARG A 6 -7.43 3.04 18.01
CA ARG A 6 -7.96 2.12 19.02
C ARG A 6 -7.30 0.75 19.02
N ILE A 7 -6.38 0.48 18.10
CA ILE A 7 -5.59 -0.76 18.12
C ILE A 7 -4.66 -0.70 19.34
N MET A 8 -4.94 -1.55 20.32
CA MET A 8 -4.13 -1.66 21.54
C MET A 8 -2.76 -2.27 21.23
N ARG A 9 -1.73 -1.75 21.88
CA ARG A 9 -0.34 -2.20 21.73
C ARG A 9 0.20 -2.71 23.08
N PRO A 10 1.02 -3.77 23.11
CA PRO A 10 1.45 -4.60 21.98
C PRO A 10 0.32 -5.52 21.46
N THR A 11 0.36 -5.85 20.18
CA THR A 11 -0.53 -6.84 19.55
C THR A 11 0.24 -7.53 18.43
N ASP A 12 -0.05 -8.81 18.21
CA ASP A 12 0.38 -9.50 16.99
C ASP A 12 -0.45 -9.01 15.79
N VAL A 13 0.07 -9.27 14.59
CA VAL A 13 -0.66 -9.04 13.35
C VAL A 13 -1.65 -10.19 13.15
N PRO A 14 -2.96 -9.93 13.09
CA PRO A 14 -3.95 -10.98 12.85
C PRO A 14 -3.90 -11.48 11.41
N ASP A 15 -4.44 -12.67 11.15
CA ASP A 15 -4.50 -13.24 9.80
C ASP A 15 -5.43 -12.45 8.86
N THR A 16 -6.43 -11.76 9.42
CA THR A 16 -7.43 -10.98 8.66
C THR A 16 -7.84 -9.70 9.38
N GLY A 17 -8.48 -8.78 8.65
CA GLY A 17 -9.06 -7.56 9.18
C GLY A 17 -8.09 -6.37 9.17
N LEU A 18 -8.52 -5.27 9.79
CA LEU A 18 -7.91 -3.95 9.58
C LEU A 18 -6.39 -3.90 9.73
N LEU A 19 -5.82 -4.50 10.79
CA LEU A 19 -4.37 -4.45 11.00
C LEU A 19 -3.62 -5.27 9.95
N CYS A 20 -4.17 -6.42 9.53
CA CYS A 20 -3.62 -7.20 8.42
C CYS A 20 -3.65 -6.40 7.13
N ASP A 21 -4.80 -5.79 6.81
CA ASP A 21 -4.99 -5.06 5.56
C ASP A 21 -4.12 -3.81 5.45
N LEU A 22 -3.88 -3.11 6.55
CA LEU A 22 -2.96 -1.97 6.61
C LEU A 22 -1.51 -2.36 6.29
N LEU A 23 -1.12 -3.61 6.51
CA LEU A 23 0.25 -4.09 6.34
C LEU A 23 0.46 -4.88 5.04
N TRP A 24 -0.59 -5.54 4.52
CA TRP A 24 -0.48 -6.54 3.46
C TRP A 24 -1.26 -6.26 2.19
N SER A 25 -2.12 -5.24 2.15
CA SER A 25 -2.86 -4.90 0.93
C SER A 25 -1.99 -4.19 -0.11
N ASP A 26 -2.32 -4.38 -1.40
CA ASP A 26 -1.61 -3.78 -2.53
C ASP A 26 -2.53 -3.06 -3.52
N PRO A 27 -2.09 -1.95 -4.14
CA PRO A 27 -2.80 -1.33 -5.25
C PRO A 27 -2.73 -2.23 -6.50
N ASP A 28 -3.84 -2.30 -7.25
CA ASP A 28 -3.91 -2.98 -8.54
C ASP A 28 -4.69 -2.12 -9.54
N LYS A 29 -4.09 -1.89 -10.72
CA LYS A 29 -4.66 -1.06 -11.80
C LYS A 29 -5.77 -1.78 -12.58
N ASP A 30 -5.76 -3.11 -12.56
CA ASP A 30 -6.66 -3.96 -13.34
C ASP A 30 -7.91 -4.33 -12.52
N VAL A 31 -7.96 -3.93 -11.24
CA VAL A 31 -9.10 -4.14 -10.33
C VAL A 31 -9.94 -2.87 -10.19
N GLN A 32 -11.26 -3.04 -10.24
CA GLN A 32 -12.23 -2.04 -9.78
C GLN A 32 -12.79 -2.45 -8.42
N GLY A 33 -12.67 -1.59 -7.41
CA GLY A 33 -13.03 -1.95 -6.04
C GLY A 33 -11.94 -2.78 -5.36
N TRP A 34 -12.30 -3.96 -4.85
CA TRP A 34 -11.41 -4.87 -4.13
C TRP A 34 -11.26 -6.18 -4.90
N GLY A 35 -10.05 -6.74 -4.91
CA GLY A 35 -9.71 -7.99 -5.59
C GLY A 35 -8.96 -8.96 -4.68
N GLU A 36 -8.77 -10.18 -5.17
CA GLU A 36 -7.88 -11.15 -4.53
C GLU A 36 -6.43 -10.68 -4.60
N ASN A 37 -5.62 -11.08 -3.62
CA ASN A 37 -4.20 -10.75 -3.57
C ASN A 37 -3.38 -12.02 -3.81
N ASP A 38 -2.51 -11.98 -4.81
CA ASP A 38 -1.62 -13.09 -5.17
C ASP A 38 -0.64 -13.47 -4.05
N ARG A 39 -0.49 -12.61 -3.03
CA ARG A 39 0.24 -12.94 -1.79
C ARG A 39 -0.46 -13.97 -0.91
N GLY A 40 -1.73 -14.28 -1.18
CA GLY A 40 -2.55 -15.17 -0.34
C GLY A 40 -2.97 -14.57 1.00
N VAL A 41 -2.79 -13.25 1.19
CA VAL A 41 -3.14 -12.51 2.40
C VAL A 41 -3.69 -11.12 2.03
N SER A 42 -4.68 -10.66 2.78
CA SER A 42 -5.39 -9.40 2.51
C SER A 42 -5.95 -9.33 1.08
N PHE A 43 -6.08 -8.13 0.52
CA PHE A 43 -6.75 -7.83 -0.73
C PHE A 43 -5.93 -6.88 -1.61
N THR A 44 -6.21 -6.89 -2.90
CA THR A 44 -5.83 -5.80 -3.81
C THR A 44 -6.92 -4.74 -3.84
N PHE A 45 -6.56 -3.49 -4.18
CA PHE A 45 -7.53 -2.40 -4.29
C PHE A 45 -7.27 -1.49 -5.49
N GLY A 46 -8.37 -1.09 -6.14
CA GLY A 46 -8.37 -0.27 -7.35
C GLY A 46 -8.19 1.23 -7.12
N PRO A 47 -7.97 2.01 -8.20
CA PRO A 47 -7.87 3.47 -8.13
C PRO A 47 -9.10 4.17 -7.54
N ASP A 48 -10.29 3.56 -7.70
CA ASP A 48 -11.53 4.09 -7.17
C ASP A 48 -11.60 3.97 -5.64
N VAL A 49 -11.01 2.92 -5.05
CA VAL A 49 -10.91 2.76 -3.60
C VAL A 49 -10.00 3.83 -3.02
N VAL A 50 -8.84 4.09 -3.65
CA VAL A 50 -7.93 5.18 -3.28
C VAL A 50 -8.66 6.52 -3.30
N SER A 51 -9.32 6.84 -4.42
CA SER A 51 -10.05 8.10 -4.59
C SER A 51 -11.15 8.27 -3.54
N LYS A 52 -11.94 7.21 -3.30
CA LYS A 52 -13.02 7.22 -2.29
C LYS A 52 -12.48 7.41 -0.88
N PHE A 53 -11.37 6.74 -0.54
CA PHE A 53 -10.76 6.84 0.78
C PHE A 53 -10.23 8.25 1.07
N LEU A 54 -9.47 8.81 0.12
CA LEU A 54 -8.90 10.15 0.22
C LEU A 54 -10.00 11.22 0.33
N ASN A 55 -11.00 11.18 -0.55
CA ASN A 55 -12.13 12.11 -0.51
C ASN A 55 -12.93 12.02 0.80
N ARG A 56 -13.14 10.81 1.33
CA ARG A 56 -13.87 10.60 2.59
C ARG A 56 -13.11 11.16 3.80
N HIS A 57 -11.78 11.19 3.75
CA HIS A 57 -10.94 11.56 4.88
C HIS A 57 -10.26 12.92 4.72
N ASP A 58 -10.55 13.65 3.64
CA ASP A 58 -9.96 14.95 3.32
C ASP A 58 -8.42 14.87 3.30
N LEU A 59 -7.92 13.92 2.52
CA LEU A 59 -6.49 13.65 2.33
C LEU A 59 -6.12 13.77 0.86
N ASP A 60 -4.88 14.17 0.58
CA ASP A 60 -4.41 14.36 -0.80
C ASP A 60 -3.68 13.14 -1.38
N LEU A 61 -2.95 12.40 -0.53
CA LEU A 61 -2.00 11.38 -0.96
C LEU A 61 -1.94 10.21 0.03
N ILE A 62 -1.95 8.98 -0.50
CA ILE A 62 -1.53 7.79 0.23
C ILE A 62 -0.06 7.54 -0.08
N CYS A 63 0.79 7.49 0.95
CA CYS A 63 2.19 7.07 0.83
C CYS A 63 2.35 5.69 1.47
N ARG A 64 2.91 4.73 0.72
CA ARG A 64 3.07 3.33 1.16
C ARG A 64 4.35 2.70 0.61
N ALA A 65 4.69 1.48 1.03
CA ALA A 65 5.90 0.76 0.60
C ALA A 65 5.60 -0.64 0.05
N HIS A 66 6.12 -1.72 0.66
CA HIS A 66 5.77 -3.15 0.45
C HIS A 66 6.03 -3.79 -0.92
N GLN A 67 5.80 -3.10 -2.05
CA GLN A 67 6.12 -3.59 -3.40
C GLN A 67 7.47 -3.02 -3.87
N VAL A 68 8.33 -3.91 -4.40
CA VAL A 68 9.55 -3.49 -5.12
C VAL A 68 9.10 -2.80 -6.40
N VAL A 69 9.64 -1.61 -6.67
CA VAL A 69 9.35 -0.82 -7.87
C VAL A 69 10.67 -0.37 -8.50
N GLU A 70 10.73 -0.34 -9.83
CA GLU A 70 11.97 -0.19 -10.61
C GLU A 70 12.77 1.06 -10.21
N ASP A 71 12.13 2.23 -10.16
CA ASP A 71 12.79 3.50 -9.86
C ASP A 71 12.88 3.82 -8.34
N GLY A 72 12.52 2.85 -7.49
CA GLY A 72 12.40 3.06 -6.04
C GLY A 72 11.18 3.91 -5.62
N TYR A 73 10.40 4.41 -6.59
CA TYR A 73 9.06 4.95 -6.36
C TYR A 73 8.15 4.70 -7.56
N GLU A 74 6.84 4.65 -7.33
CA GLU A 74 5.83 4.57 -8.40
C GLU A 74 4.55 5.29 -7.99
N PHE A 75 3.98 6.09 -8.90
CA PHE A 75 2.68 6.72 -8.69
C PHE A 75 1.53 5.87 -9.24
N PHE A 76 0.44 5.85 -8.48
CA PHE A 76 -0.80 5.15 -8.80
C PHE A 76 -2.00 6.08 -8.66
N ALA A 77 -3.16 5.68 -9.21
CA ALA A 77 -4.44 6.38 -9.09
C ALA A 77 -4.34 7.90 -9.36
N LYS A 78 -3.87 8.29 -10.55
CA LYS A 78 -3.68 9.72 -10.91
C LYS A 78 -2.79 10.49 -9.92
N ARG A 79 -1.72 9.83 -9.44
CA ARG A 79 -0.76 10.36 -8.45
C ARG A 79 -1.33 10.57 -7.05
N GLN A 80 -2.49 9.99 -6.75
CA GLN A 80 -3.09 10.02 -5.42
C GLN A 80 -2.55 8.94 -4.49
N LEU A 81 -1.77 7.99 -5.00
CA LEU A 81 -1.00 7.04 -4.21
C LEU A 81 0.44 7.00 -4.73
N VAL A 82 1.40 6.89 -3.83
CA VAL A 82 2.81 6.63 -4.14
C VAL A 82 3.29 5.41 -3.37
N THR A 83 3.90 4.47 -4.10
CA THR A 83 4.72 3.39 -3.54
C THR A 83 6.15 3.88 -3.46
N LEU A 84 6.81 3.73 -2.32
CA LEU A 84 8.22 4.00 -2.10
C LEU A 84 8.94 2.72 -1.68
N PHE A 85 10.09 2.45 -2.28
CA PHE A 85 10.92 1.31 -1.96
C PHE A 85 12.38 1.75 -1.83
N SER A 86 12.97 1.62 -0.64
CA SER A 86 14.28 2.21 -0.32
C SER A 86 15.44 1.22 -0.30
N ALA A 87 15.19 -0.06 -0.61
CA ALA A 87 16.25 -1.07 -0.71
C ALA A 87 16.65 -1.27 -2.19
N PRO A 88 17.75 -0.64 -2.67
CA PRO A 88 18.22 -0.84 -4.03
C PRO A 88 18.79 -2.24 -4.23
N ASN A 89 18.79 -2.71 -5.47
CA ASN A 89 19.23 -4.05 -5.84
C ASN A 89 18.61 -5.13 -4.93
N TYR A 90 17.28 -5.11 -4.78
CA TYR A 90 16.60 -5.88 -3.76
C TYR A 90 16.95 -7.37 -3.86
N CYS A 91 17.36 -7.98 -2.74
CA CYS A 91 17.85 -9.36 -2.65
C CYS A 91 19.02 -9.73 -3.60
N GLY A 92 19.61 -8.78 -4.34
CA GLY A 92 20.56 -9.09 -5.42
C GLY A 92 19.92 -9.67 -6.68
N GLU A 93 18.59 -9.68 -6.77
CA GLU A 93 17.83 -10.30 -7.87
C GLU A 93 17.09 -9.28 -8.74
N PHE A 94 16.86 -8.08 -8.21
CA PHE A 94 16.18 -6.98 -8.89
C PHE A 94 17.19 -5.88 -9.20
N ASP A 95 17.10 -5.22 -10.35
CA ASP A 95 17.95 -4.07 -10.70
C ASP A 95 17.28 -2.73 -10.31
N ASN A 96 16.53 -2.72 -9.20
CA ASN A 96 15.75 -1.56 -8.79
C ASN A 96 16.60 -0.51 -8.07
N ALA A 97 16.25 0.77 -8.23
CA ALA A 97 16.75 1.86 -7.43
C ALA A 97 16.06 1.94 -6.05
N GLY A 98 16.62 2.75 -5.16
CA GLY A 98 16.03 3.10 -3.87
C GLY A 98 15.47 4.52 -3.89
N GLY A 99 14.23 4.71 -3.43
CA GLY A 99 13.56 5.99 -3.33
C GLY A 99 13.48 6.54 -1.90
N MET A 100 13.56 7.86 -1.75
CA MET A 100 13.22 8.62 -0.54
C MET A 100 12.36 9.82 -0.96
N MET A 101 11.33 10.12 -0.18
CA MET A 101 10.51 11.33 -0.35
C MET A 101 10.75 12.26 0.85
N SER A 102 11.08 13.52 0.57
CA SER A 102 11.48 14.55 1.56
C SER A 102 10.57 15.77 1.53
#